data_AF-A0A3N7I155-F1
#
_entry.id   AF-A0A3N7I155-F1
#
_cell.length_a   1.000
_cell.length_b   1.000
_cell.length_c   1.000
_cell.angle_alpha   90.00
_cell.angle_beta   90.00
_cell.angle_gamma   90.00
#
_symmetry.space_group_name_H-M   'P 1'
#
loop_
_entity.id
_entity.type
_entity.pdbx_description
1 polymer ?
#
loop_
_entity_poly.entity_id
_entity_poly.type
_entity_poly.pdbx_seq_one_letter_code
_entity_poly.pdbx_strand_id
1 'polypeptide(L)'
;MVEMGMIKTAMDVLYKPDSSITRLLVMLLVNLTQLDSGIVSLLQIEDEKMQGLFVMKLVRSFCRSSDETRDDPFDHVGSILVNISKKEAGRKMLLDSKRGLLKQILRQFDSTSPLRKKGVFGTLRNCCFEAENQLQNLLLISEFLWPALLLPVAGKRIYSEEDASKMPLELGNVLSFEREPWDDPEIRVEALESIYLITVQEAGLRAFWSVNGPRILQFGYEDEEDPKVMEAYERVGSLLVHGSETSK
;
A
#
# COMPACT_ATOMS: atom_id res chain seq x y z
N MET A 1 19.73 22.62 1.16
CA MET A 1 20.06 21.21 1.49
C MET A 1 19.83 20.28 0.32
N VAL A 2 18.64 20.22 -0.30
CA VAL A 2 18.42 19.37 -1.50
C VAL A 2 19.24 19.85 -2.71
N GLU A 3 19.34 21.17 -2.91
CA GLU A 3 20.19 21.78 -3.95
C GLU A 3 21.69 21.44 -3.81
N MET A 4 22.12 20.91 -2.67
CA MET A 4 23.52 20.51 -2.43
C MET A 4 23.79 19.03 -2.79
N GLY A 5 22.89 18.37 -3.51
CA GLY A 5 23.07 16.96 -3.94
C GLY A 5 22.93 15.94 -2.81
N MET A 6 22.34 16.32 -1.68
CA MET A 6 22.29 15.49 -0.45
C MET A 6 21.59 14.15 -0.63
N ILE A 7 20.55 14.06 -1.48
CA ILE A 7 19.89 12.78 -1.79
C ILE A 7 20.90 11.81 -2.42
N LYS A 8 21.63 12.27 -3.45
CA LYS A 8 22.64 11.45 -4.12
C LYS A 8 23.73 11.03 -3.16
N THR A 9 24.27 11.96 -2.37
CA THR A 9 25.30 11.63 -1.36
C THR A 9 24.79 10.63 -0.32
N ALA A 10 23.57 10.81 0.20
CA ALA A 10 22.98 9.89 1.15
C ALA A 10 22.79 8.49 0.56
N MET A 11 22.28 8.39 -0.67
CA MET A 11 22.12 7.13 -1.39
C MET A 11 23.45 6.45 -1.70
N ASP A 12 24.47 7.22 -2.11
CA ASP A 12 25.80 6.68 -2.40
C ASP A 12 26.47 6.13 -1.13
N VAL A 13 26.36 6.84 0.00
CA VAL A 13 26.91 6.37 1.29
C VAL A 13 26.11 5.18 1.84
N LEU A 14 24.78 5.21 1.72
CA LEU A 14 23.89 4.15 2.23
C LEU A 14 24.22 2.77 1.62
N TYR A 15 24.63 2.74 0.36
CA TYR A 15 24.95 1.51 -0.37
C TYR A 15 26.45 1.26 -0.58
N LYS A 16 27.32 2.00 0.12
CA LYS A 16 28.74 1.65 0.19
C LYS A 16 28.94 0.41 1.08
N PRO A 17 29.92 -0.45 0.77
CA PRO A 17 30.39 -1.45 1.72
C PRO A 17 30.76 -0.74 3.05
N ASP A 18 30.39 -1.32 4.18
CA ASP A 18 30.73 -0.85 5.54
C ASP A 18 30.04 0.44 6.04
N SER A 19 28.86 0.80 5.50
CA SER A 19 28.06 1.89 6.07
C SER A 19 27.60 1.57 7.50
N SER A 20 28.21 2.20 8.50
CA SER A 20 27.83 2.10 9.92
C SER A 20 26.69 3.03 10.34
N ILE A 21 26.27 3.94 9.45
CA ILE A 21 25.28 5.00 9.75
C ILE A 21 23.97 4.84 8.96
N THR A 22 23.66 3.62 8.52
CA THR A 22 22.48 3.27 7.69
C THR A 22 21.18 3.87 8.22
N ARG A 23 20.90 3.74 9.52
CA ARG A 23 19.70 4.33 10.15
C ARG A 23 19.62 5.84 9.99
N LEU A 24 20.72 6.55 10.28
CA LEU A 24 20.77 8.00 10.16
C LEU A 24 20.56 8.45 8.71
N LEU A 25 21.10 7.69 7.74
CA LEU A 25 20.91 7.97 6.32
C LEU A 25 19.47 7.75 5.86
N VAL A 26 18.82 6.67 6.29
CA VAL A 26 17.41 6.43 5.98
C VAL A 26 16.53 7.51 6.61
N MET A 27 16.77 7.87 7.88
CA MET A 27 16.03 8.96 8.54
C MET A 27 16.28 10.32 7.87
N LEU A 28 17.49 10.59 7.40
CA LEU A 28 17.79 11.78 6.60
C LEU A 28 16.97 11.79 5.31
N LEU A 29 16.89 10.65 4.61
CA LEU A 29 16.09 10.52 3.39
C LEU A 29 14.58 10.72 3.66
N VAL A 30 14.06 10.25 4.80
CA VAL A 30 12.69 10.53 5.24
C VAL A 30 12.45 12.03 5.30
N ASN A 31 13.34 12.78 5.95
CA ASN A 31 13.20 14.23 6.09
C ASN A 31 13.36 14.96 4.74
N LEU A 32 14.36 14.58 3.93
CA LEU A 32 14.59 15.21 2.63
C LEU A 32 13.41 14.99 1.68
N THR A 33 12.75 13.84 1.73
CA THR A 33 11.58 13.54 0.90
C THR A 33 10.28 14.17 1.38
N GLN A 34 10.27 14.90 2.50
CA GLN A 34 9.13 15.77 2.82
C GLN A 34 9.07 17.01 1.92
N LEU A 35 10.18 17.33 1.23
CA LEU A 35 10.27 18.47 0.32
C LEU A 35 10.14 17.99 -1.13
N ASP A 36 9.44 18.77 -1.95
CA ASP A 36 9.22 18.49 -3.37
C ASP A 36 10.52 18.28 -4.15
N SER A 37 11.52 19.13 -3.90
CA SER A 37 12.85 18.98 -4.52
C SER A 37 13.52 17.66 -4.14
N GLY A 38 13.34 17.21 -2.89
CA GLY A 38 13.90 15.94 -2.42
C GLY A 38 13.22 14.74 -3.07
N ILE A 39 11.90 14.82 -3.28
CA ILE A 39 11.15 13.83 -4.06
C ILE A 39 11.65 13.79 -5.50
N VAL A 40 11.74 14.93 -6.19
CA VAL A 40 12.23 15.00 -7.58
C VAL A 40 13.64 14.42 -7.71
N SER A 41 14.53 14.79 -6.78
CA SER A 41 15.91 14.28 -6.76
C SER A 41 15.98 12.77 -6.49
N LEU A 42 15.13 12.23 -5.60
CA LEU A 42 15.08 10.79 -5.32
C LEU A 42 14.47 9.99 -6.47
N LEU A 43 13.47 10.53 -7.15
CA LEU A 43 12.85 9.92 -8.33
C LEU A 43 13.77 9.98 -9.56
N GLN A 44 14.75 10.88 -9.58
CA GLN A 44 15.71 11.04 -10.68
C GLN A 44 14.99 11.30 -12.02
N ILE A 45 13.94 12.12 -12.02
CA ILE A 45 13.06 12.36 -13.18
C ILE A 45 13.81 13.03 -14.34
N GLU A 46 14.83 13.85 -14.02
CA GLU A 46 15.61 14.61 -15.01
C GLU A 46 16.68 13.75 -15.73
N ASP A 47 16.96 12.53 -15.25
CA ASP A 47 17.93 11.61 -15.84
C ASP A 47 17.23 10.33 -16.30
N GLU A 48 16.84 10.27 -17.57
CA GLU A 48 16.12 9.13 -18.15
C GLU A 48 16.81 7.78 -17.94
N LYS A 49 18.15 7.76 -17.89
CA LYS A 49 18.92 6.51 -17.70
C LYS A 49 18.89 6.03 -16.26
N MET A 50 18.78 6.96 -15.32
CA MET A 50 18.85 6.68 -13.88
C MET A 50 17.48 6.77 -13.19
N GLN A 51 16.42 7.11 -13.94
CA GLN A 51 15.09 7.34 -13.40
C GLN A 51 14.60 6.17 -12.53
N GLY A 52 14.34 6.47 -11.26
CA GLY A 52 13.85 5.54 -10.26
C GLY A 52 14.88 4.55 -9.71
N LEU A 53 16.17 4.63 -10.08
CA LEU A 53 17.19 3.71 -9.58
C LEU A 53 17.29 3.72 -8.05
N PHE A 54 17.25 4.91 -7.45
CA PHE A 54 17.27 5.06 -6.01
C PHE A 54 16.04 4.45 -5.33
N VAL A 55 14.85 4.66 -5.89
CA VAL A 55 13.62 4.03 -5.37
C VAL A 55 13.69 2.51 -5.48
N MET A 56 14.16 1.97 -6.61
CA MET A 56 14.33 0.52 -6.78
C MET A 56 15.28 -0.08 -5.73
N LYS A 57 16.39 0.60 -5.41
CA LYS A 57 17.31 0.18 -4.35
C LYS A 57 16.63 0.19 -2.98
N LEU A 58 15.92 1.28 -2.65
CA LEU A 58 15.19 1.41 -1.38
C LEU A 58 14.10 0.35 -1.22
N VAL A 59 13.29 0.11 -2.25
CA VAL A 59 12.26 -0.95 -2.24
C VAL A 59 12.91 -2.32 -2.06
N ARG A 60 14.03 -2.60 -2.72
CA ARG A 60 14.76 -3.85 -2.53
C ARG A 60 15.23 -4.04 -1.09
N SER A 61 15.72 -2.98 -0.45
CA SER A 61 16.20 -3.05 0.94
C SER A 61 15.06 -3.14 1.95
N PHE A 62 13.96 -2.42 1.69
CA PHE A 62 12.70 -2.59 2.39
C PHE A 62 12.31 -4.07 2.34
N CYS A 63 12.04 -4.64 1.17
CA CYS A 63 11.55 -6.02 1.04
C CYS A 63 12.52 -7.15 1.45
N ARG A 64 13.79 -6.86 1.79
CA ARG A 64 14.78 -7.87 2.20
C ARG A 64 14.80 -8.17 3.69
N SER A 65 14.45 -7.18 4.49
CA SER A 65 14.68 -7.22 5.93
C SER A 65 13.38 -7.55 6.64
N SER A 66 13.20 -8.83 6.96
CA SER A 66 12.18 -9.31 7.90
C SER A 66 12.79 -10.08 9.07
N ASP A 67 14.11 -10.00 9.25
CA ASP A 67 14.77 -10.66 10.38
C ASP A 67 14.20 -10.09 11.68
N GLU A 68 13.91 -10.98 12.63
CA GLU A 68 13.17 -10.78 13.89
C GLU A 68 13.75 -9.73 14.85
N THR A 69 14.78 -8.99 14.42
CA THR A 69 15.35 -7.87 15.14
C THR A 69 14.38 -6.69 15.10
N ARG A 70 13.92 -6.25 16.28
CA ARG A 70 12.99 -5.11 16.49
C ARG A 70 13.47 -3.75 15.95
N ASP A 71 14.61 -3.68 15.26
CA ASP A 71 15.28 -2.43 14.95
C ASP A 71 15.88 -2.39 13.53
N ASP A 72 15.10 -2.79 12.51
CA ASP A 72 15.49 -2.66 11.10
C ASP A 72 15.45 -1.19 10.64
N PRO A 73 16.60 -0.58 10.26
CA PRO A 73 16.63 0.76 9.71
C PRO A 73 15.72 0.96 8.48
N PHE A 74 15.50 -0.09 7.69
CA PHE A 74 14.73 0.00 6.46
C PHE A 74 13.22 0.06 6.68
N ASP A 75 12.70 -0.15 7.89
CA ASP A 75 11.28 0.09 8.20
C ASP A 75 10.88 1.54 7.86
N HIS A 76 11.78 2.50 8.09
CA HIS A 76 11.57 3.91 7.76
C HIS A 76 11.48 4.20 6.25
N VAL A 77 11.88 3.25 5.38
CA VAL A 77 11.63 3.39 3.94
C VAL A 77 10.14 3.46 3.64
N GLY A 78 9.29 2.85 4.47
CA GLY A 78 7.83 3.01 4.38
C GLY A 78 7.41 4.49 4.31
N SER A 79 7.98 5.34 5.19
CA SER A 79 7.69 6.79 5.18
C SER A 79 8.22 7.50 3.93
N ILE A 80 9.35 7.05 3.37
CA ILE A 80 9.89 7.57 2.10
C ILE A 80 8.92 7.26 0.95
N LEU A 81 8.40 6.02 0.90
CA LEU A 81 7.45 5.58 -0.12
C LEU A 81 6.12 6.36 -0.05
N VAL A 82 5.62 6.61 1.17
CA VAL A 82 4.46 7.47 1.41
C VAL A 82 4.73 8.90 0.93
N ASN A 83 5.91 9.44 1.20
CA ASN A 83 6.27 10.79 0.78
C ASN A 83 6.32 10.94 -0.75
N ILE A 84 7.02 10.05 -1.45
CA ILE A 84 7.13 10.16 -2.92
C ILE A 84 5.78 9.92 -3.62
N SER A 85 4.92 9.05 -3.07
CA SER A 85 3.61 8.74 -3.65
C SER A 85 2.58 9.87 -3.49
N LYS A 86 2.87 10.90 -2.69
CA LYS A 86 2.07 12.15 -2.68
C LYS A 86 2.14 12.89 -4.02
N LYS A 87 3.20 12.67 -4.81
CA LYS A 87 3.36 13.26 -6.15
C LYS A 87 2.96 12.27 -7.23
N GLU A 88 2.30 12.78 -8.26
CA GLU A 88 1.86 11.99 -9.43
C GLU A 88 3.03 11.23 -10.08
N ALA A 89 4.19 11.88 -10.24
CA ALA A 89 5.39 11.24 -10.78
C ALA A 89 5.86 10.04 -9.94
N GLY A 90 5.72 10.11 -8.62
CA GLY A 90 6.02 9.00 -7.72
C GLY A 90 5.01 7.86 -7.87
N ARG A 91 3.71 8.18 -7.94
CA ARG A 91 2.65 7.17 -8.17
C ARG A 91 2.85 6.44 -9.49
N LYS A 92 3.06 7.16 -10.59
CA LYS A 92 3.32 6.58 -11.92
C LYS A 92 4.53 5.64 -11.91
N MET A 93 5.61 6.00 -11.22
CA MET A 93 6.79 5.14 -11.09
C MET A 93 6.50 3.86 -10.28
N LEU A 94 5.74 3.97 -9.19
CA LEU A 94 5.39 2.83 -8.35
C LEU A 94 4.41 1.87 -9.04
N LEU A 95 3.47 2.43 -9.83
CA LEU A 95 2.46 1.70 -10.60
C LEU A 95 2.99 1.12 -11.92
N ASP A 96 4.20 1.48 -12.36
CA ASP A 96 4.79 0.95 -13.59
C ASP A 96 4.98 -0.58 -13.48
N SER A 97 4.14 -1.31 -14.22
CA SER A 97 4.11 -2.77 -14.23
C SER A 97 5.42 -3.40 -14.72
N LYS A 98 6.23 -2.67 -15.51
CA LYS A 98 7.55 -3.14 -15.94
C LYS A 98 8.57 -3.15 -14.80
N ARG A 99 8.38 -2.29 -13.79
CA ARG A 99 9.25 -2.21 -12.61
C ARG A 99 8.78 -3.11 -11.47
N GLY A 100 7.47 -3.35 -11.37
CA GLY A 100 6.88 -4.24 -10.36
C GLY A 100 7.14 -3.78 -8.92
N LEU A 101 7.26 -2.48 -8.69
CA LEU A 101 7.60 -1.91 -7.37
C LEU A 101 6.45 -2.02 -6.39
N LEU A 102 5.25 -1.59 -6.78
CA LEU A 102 4.09 -1.70 -5.90
C LEU A 102 3.83 -3.16 -5.50
N LYS A 103 3.96 -4.11 -6.43
CA LYS A 103 3.88 -5.56 -6.13
C LYS A 103 4.84 -5.99 -5.02
N GLN A 104 6.09 -5.52 -5.06
CA GLN A 104 7.09 -5.84 -4.03
C GLN A 104 6.74 -5.21 -2.67
N ILE A 105 6.29 -3.96 -2.68
CA ILE A 105 5.86 -3.24 -1.47
C ILE A 105 4.66 -3.94 -0.83
N LEU A 106 3.66 -4.33 -1.62
CA LEU A 106 2.46 -4.99 -1.11
C LEU A 106 2.73 -6.32 -0.43
N ARG A 107 3.79 -7.05 -0.78
CA ARG A 107 4.19 -8.29 -0.07
C ARG A 107 4.62 -8.07 1.39
N GLN A 108 4.60 -6.83 1.88
CA GLN A 108 4.95 -6.48 3.25
C GLN A 108 3.73 -6.03 4.07
N PHE A 109 2.51 -6.17 3.54
CA PHE A 109 1.29 -5.68 4.18
C PHE A 109 1.04 -6.32 5.56
N ASP A 110 1.45 -7.57 5.74
CA ASP A 110 1.31 -8.39 6.95
C ASP A 110 2.57 -8.37 7.84
N SER A 111 3.51 -7.44 7.60
CA SER A 111 4.73 -7.33 8.39
C SER A 111 4.45 -7.17 9.89
N THR A 112 5.30 -7.76 10.71
CA THR A 112 5.28 -7.56 12.18
C THR A 112 5.66 -6.13 12.57
N SER A 113 6.34 -5.37 11.72
CA SER A 113 6.69 -3.96 11.96
C SER A 113 5.50 -3.04 11.69
N PRO A 114 4.97 -2.32 12.71
CA PRO A 114 3.86 -1.37 12.50
C PRO A 114 4.23 -0.25 11.54
N LEU A 115 5.48 0.24 11.60
CA LEU A 115 5.96 1.31 10.72
C LEU A 115 5.97 0.86 9.26
N ARG A 116 6.38 -0.38 9.01
CA ARG A 116 6.35 -0.98 7.69
C ARG A 116 4.93 -1.09 7.15
N LYS A 117 4.01 -1.62 7.95
CA LYS A 117 2.59 -1.74 7.59
C LYS A 117 2.01 -0.38 7.20
N LYS A 118 2.13 0.64 8.06
CA LYS A 118 1.70 2.01 7.75
C LYS A 118 2.31 2.53 6.44
N GLY A 119 3.59 2.25 6.21
CA GLY A 119 4.27 2.59 4.95
C GLY A 119 3.63 1.94 3.71
N VAL A 120 3.27 0.66 3.79
CA VAL A 120 2.61 -0.08 2.72
C VAL A 120 1.23 0.50 2.43
N PHE A 121 0.39 0.64 3.45
CA PHE A 121 -0.99 1.10 3.31
C PHE A 121 -1.07 2.56 2.83
N GLY A 122 -0.28 3.47 3.41
CA GLY A 122 -0.26 4.85 2.96
C GLY A 122 0.27 5.01 1.53
N THR A 123 1.25 4.19 1.13
CA THR A 123 1.75 4.17 -0.26
C THR A 123 0.69 3.64 -1.22
N LEU A 124 0.02 2.54 -0.86
CA LEU A 124 -1.04 1.94 -1.66
C LEU A 124 -2.20 2.93 -1.85
N ARG A 125 -2.68 3.53 -0.76
CA ARG A 125 -3.75 4.54 -0.78
C ARG A 125 -3.40 5.72 -1.67
N ASN A 126 -2.17 6.22 -1.56
CA ASN A 126 -1.72 7.28 -2.45
C ASN A 126 -1.72 6.83 -3.92
N CYS A 127 -1.20 5.65 -4.23
CA CYS A 127 -1.22 5.11 -5.61
C CYS A 127 -2.64 4.94 -6.15
N CYS A 128 -3.63 4.60 -5.32
CA CYS A 128 -5.03 4.46 -5.73
C CYS A 128 -5.67 5.76 -6.23
N PHE A 129 -5.11 6.96 -5.98
CA PHE A 129 -5.60 8.19 -6.64
C PHE A 129 -5.44 8.16 -8.16
N GLU A 130 -4.54 7.33 -8.69
CA GLU A 130 -4.40 7.14 -10.14
C GLU A 130 -5.37 6.09 -10.70
N ALA A 131 -6.30 5.55 -9.90
CA ALA A 131 -7.18 4.45 -10.34
C ALA A 131 -7.90 4.76 -11.65
N GLU A 132 -8.41 5.98 -11.85
CA GLU A 132 -9.04 6.40 -13.11
C GLU A 132 -8.16 6.10 -14.35
N ASN A 133 -6.85 6.36 -14.28
CA ASN A 133 -5.92 6.24 -15.40
C ASN A 133 -5.08 4.96 -15.37
N GLN A 134 -4.97 4.30 -14.23
CA GLN A 134 -4.00 3.23 -13.97
C GLN A 134 -4.64 1.99 -13.33
N LEU A 135 -5.97 1.88 -13.33
CA LEU A 135 -6.69 0.72 -12.77
C LEU A 135 -6.15 -0.61 -13.29
N GLN A 136 -5.85 -0.71 -14.60
CA GLN A 136 -5.29 -1.93 -15.18
C GLN A 136 -3.99 -2.36 -14.48
N ASN A 137 -3.10 -1.42 -14.17
CA ASN A 137 -1.84 -1.72 -13.46
C ASN A 137 -2.07 -2.14 -12.01
N LEU A 138 -3.08 -1.58 -11.34
CA LEU A 138 -3.51 -2.04 -10.00
C LEU A 138 -4.09 -3.47 -10.07
N LEU A 139 -4.96 -3.75 -11.03
CA LEU A 139 -5.61 -5.06 -11.17
C LEU A 139 -4.65 -6.16 -11.64
N LEU A 140 -3.56 -5.82 -12.35
CA LEU A 140 -2.49 -6.77 -12.69
C LEU A 140 -1.80 -7.37 -11.46
N ILE A 141 -1.93 -6.75 -10.29
CA ILE A 141 -1.37 -7.24 -9.01
C ILE A 141 -2.46 -7.66 -8.02
N SER A 142 -3.65 -8.03 -8.51
CA SER A 142 -4.83 -8.42 -7.73
C SER A 142 -4.56 -9.46 -6.63
N GLU A 143 -3.71 -10.45 -6.92
CA GLU A 143 -3.24 -11.48 -5.99
C GLU A 143 -2.65 -10.89 -4.69
N PHE A 144 -2.02 -9.71 -4.76
CA PHE A 144 -1.44 -9.01 -3.60
C PHE A 144 -2.32 -7.84 -3.15
N LEU A 145 -3.00 -7.19 -4.10
CA LEU A 145 -3.85 -6.03 -3.85
C LEU A 145 -5.04 -6.39 -2.96
N TRP A 146 -5.78 -7.45 -3.31
CA TRP A 146 -7.00 -7.78 -2.58
C TRP A 146 -6.73 -8.26 -1.17
N PRO A 147 -5.76 -9.16 -0.89
CA PRO A 147 -5.41 -9.49 0.49
C PRO A 147 -4.98 -8.28 1.31
N ALA A 148 -4.14 -7.40 0.74
CA ALA A 148 -3.71 -6.19 1.44
C ALA A 148 -4.91 -5.28 1.79
N LEU A 149 -5.86 -5.09 0.87
CA LEU A 149 -7.01 -4.22 1.10
C LEU A 149 -8.11 -4.83 1.96
N LEU A 150 -8.39 -6.12 1.81
CA LEU A 150 -9.58 -6.77 2.38
C LEU A 150 -9.33 -7.39 3.76
N LEU A 151 -8.13 -7.93 4.02
CA LEU A 151 -7.85 -8.57 5.30
C LEU A 151 -7.96 -7.62 6.51
N PRO A 152 -7.50 -6.35 6.45
CA PRO A 152 -7.63 -5.40 7.55
C PRO A 152 -9.07 -5.02 7.88
N VAL A 153 -9.98 -5.19 6.92
CA VAL A 153 -11.37 -4.69 6.98
C VAL A 153 -12.38 -5.84 6.97
N ALA A 154 -11.94 -7.07 7.21
CA ALA A 154 -12.76 -8.27 7.13
C ALA A 154 -13.48 -8.64 8.45
N GLY A 155 -13.32 -7.85 9.51
CA GLY A 155 -13.84 -8.17 10.84
C GLY A 155 -13.11 -9.35 11.50
N LYS A 156 -13.60 -9.78 12.67
CA LYS A 156 -12.96 -10.82 13.50
C LYS A 156 -13.57 -12.21 13.29
N ARG A 157 -14.69 -12.28 12.57
CA ARG A 157 -15.43 -13.52 12.33
C ARG A 157 -14.70 -14.47 11.37
N ILE A 158 -14.96 -15.76 11.56
CA ILE A 158 -14.60 -16.83 10.64
C ILE A 158 -15.66 -16.90 9.56
N TYR A 159 -15.24 -16.89 8.29
CA TYR A 159 -16.14 -16.94 7.15
C TYR A 159 -16.61 -18.37 6.89
N SER A 160 -17.83 -18.53 6.42
CA SER A 160 -18.37 -19.84 6.04
C SER A 160 -17.64 -20.38 4.79
N GLU A 161 -17.64 -21.70 4.60
CA GLU A 161 -17.09 -22.33 3.40
C GLU A 161 -17.75 -21.79 2.12
N GLU A 162 -19.06 -21.50 2.17
CA GLU A 162 -19.77 -20.92 1.04
C GLU A 162 -19.24 -19.53 0.67
N ASP A 163 -19.03 -18.65 1.65
CA ASP A 163 -18.51 -17.30 1.43
C ASP A 163 -17.03 -17.33 1.00
N ALA A 164 -16.21 -18.17 1.64
CA ALA A 164 -14.80 -18.33 1.33
C ALA A 164 -14.55 -18.93 -0.07
N SER A 165 -15.41 -19.84 -0.53
CA SER A 165 -15.30 -20.45 -1.87
C SER A 165 -15.46 -19.46 -3.03
N LYS A 166 -16.04 -18.29 -2.76
CA LYS A 166 -16.25 -17.19 -3.72
C LYS A 166 -15.07 -16.19 -3.73
N MET A 167 -14.05 -16.41 -2.92
CA MET A 167 -12.89 -15.53 -2.75
C MET A 167 -11.64 -16.12 -3.44
N PRO A 168 -10.64 -15.29 -3.80
CA PRO A 168 -9.31 -15.78 -4.15
C PRO A 168 -8.72 -16.64 -3.03
N LEU A 169 -7.88 -17.62 -3.39
CA LEU A 169 -7.33 -18.58 -2.43
C LEU A 169 -6.53 -17.90 -1.31
N GLU A 170 -5.79 -16.86 -1.64
CA GLU A 170 -4.97 -16.07 -0.71
C GLU A 170 -5.83 -15.39 0.36
N LEU A 171 -7.10 -15.11 0.05
CA LEU A 171 -8.05 -14.46 0.93
C LEU A 171 -8.93 -15.47 1.66
N GLY A 172 -9.57 -16.38 0.92
CA GLY A 172 -10.50 -17.37 1.46
C GLY A 172 -9.84 -18.29 2.48
N ASN A 173 -8.60 -18.73 2.24
CA ASN A 173 -7.86 -19.54 3.19
C ASN A 173 -7.64 -18.79 4.52
N VAL A 174 -7.21 -17.54 4.46
CA VAL A 174 -6.92 -16.73 5.65
C VAL A 174 -8.20 -16.41 6.42
N LEU A 175 -9.28 -16.06 5.72
CA LEU A 175 -10.58 -15.73 6.31
C LEU A 175 -11.35 -16.93 6.88
N SER A 176 -10.90 -18.16 6.60
CA SER A 176 -11.47 -19.40 7.14
C SER A 176 -10.94 -19.79 8.52
N PHE A 177 -10.02 -19.01 9.09
CA PHE A 177 -9.45 -19.24 10.42
C PHE A 177 -9.61 -18.03 11.33
N GLU A 178 -9.42 -18.26 12.63
CA GLU A 178 -9.29 -17.19 13.62
C GLU A 178 -8.01 -16.39 13.34
N ARG A 179 -8.10 -15.06 13.49
CA ARG A 179 -7.05 -14.11 13.12
C ARG A 179 -6.88 -13.09 14.22
N GLU A 180 -5.65 -12.64 14.40
CA GLU A 180 -5.38 -11.47 15.24
C GLU A 180 -6.05 -10.23 14.63
N PRO A 181 -6.66 -9.37 15.46
CA PRO A 181 -7.29 -8.16 14.99
C PRO A 181 -6.26 -7.19 14.43
N TRP A 182 -6.70 -6.38 13.47
CA TRP A 182 -5.94 -5.23 13.01
C TRP A 182 -6.20 -4.07 13.94
N ASP A 183 -5.29 -3.82 14.89
CA ASP A 183 -5.53 -2.81 15.93
C ASP A 183 -5.49 -1.37 15.44
N ASP A 184 -4.74 -1.08 14.37
CA ASP A 184 -4.53 0.29 13.89
C ASP A 184 -5.70 0.77 13.00
N PRO A 185 -6.54 1.71 13.46
CA PRO A 185 -7.67 2.22 12.68
C PRO A 185 -7.22 2.98 11.43
N GLU A 186 -6.02 3.58 11.43
CA GLU A 186 -5.51 4.32 10.28
C GLU A 186 -5.28 3.39 9.08
N ILE A 187 -4.77 2.18 9.32
CA ILE A 187 -4.59 1.15 8.29
C ILE A 187 -5.94 0.75 7.68
N ARG A 188 -6.97 0.56 8.53
CA ARG A 188 -8.32 0.19 8.06
C ARG A 188 -8.94 1.31 7.22
N VAL A 189 -8.80 2.57 7.65
CA VAL A 189 -9.23 3.75 6.86
C VAL A 189 -8.50 3.81 5.52
N GLU A 190 -7.17 3.69 5.49
CA GLU A 190 -6.39 3.73 4.24
C GLU A 190 -6.78 2.60 3.28
N ALA A 191 -7.06 1.41 3.80
CA ALA A 191 -7.57 0.29 3.01
C ALA A 191 -8.96 0.60 2.42
N LEU A 192 -9.89 1.10 3.22
CA LEU A 192 -11.25 1.45 2.77
C LEU A 192 -11.23 2.60 1.75
N GLU A 193 -10.42 3.62 1.96
CA GLU A 193 -10.24 4.71 0.99
C GLU A 193 -9.64 4.20 -0.33
N SER A 194 -8.70 3.25 -0.26
CA SER A 194 -8.15 2.61 -1.47
C SER A 194 -9.21 1.81 -2.22
N ILE A 195 -10.04 1.04 -1.49
CA ILE A 195 -11.18 0.31 -2.07
C ILE A 195 -12.16 1.29 -2.72
N TYR A 196 -12.50 2.39 -2.04
CA TYR A 196 -13.35 3.44 -2.60
C TYR A 196 -12.82 3.95 -3.94
N LEU A 197 -11.55 4.38 -3.98
CA LEU A 197 -10.92 4.91 -5.20
C LEU A 197 -10.92 3.92 -6.37
N ILE A 198 -10.76 2.63 -6.09
CA ILE A 198 -10.83 1.55 -7.08
C ILE A 198 -12.29 1.32 -7.53
N THR A 199 -13.24 1.28 -6.60
CA THR A 199 -14.64 0.90 -6.85
C THR A 199 -15.49 2.02 -7.42
N VAL A 200 -15.04 3.28 -7.36
CA VAL A 200 -15.62 4.37 -8.17
C VAL A 200 -15.50 4.06 -9.66
N GLN A 201 -14.51 3.29 -10.08
CA GLN A 201 -14.33 2.87 -11.47
C GLN A 201 -15.13 1.59 -11.75
N GLU A 202 -15.93 1.55 -12.82
CA GLU A 202 -16.80 0.39 -13.13
C GLU A 202 -16.03 -0.95 -13.19
N ALA A 203 -14.86 -0.97 -13.84
CA ALA A 203 -14.05 -2.18 -13.92
C ALA A 203 -13.46 -2.57 -12.55
N GLY A 204 -13.17 -1.59 -11.69
CA GLY A 204 -12.68 -1.83 -10.34
C GLY A 204 -13.80 -2.35 -9.43
N LEU A 205 -15.01 -1.81 -9.58
CA LEU A 205 -16.22 -2.33 -8.94
C LEU A 205 -16.45 -3.80 -9.32
N ARG A 206 -16.46 -4.13 -10.61
CA ARG A 206 -16.60 -5.53 -11.06
C ARG A 206 -15.52 -6.44 -10.49
N ALA A 207 -14.27 -5.99 -10.47
CA ALA A 207 -13.17 -6.76 -9.88
C ALA A 207 -13.38 -6.97 -8.36
N PHE A 208 -13.84 -5.96 -7.65
CA PHE A 208 -14.16 -6.04 -6.22
C PHE A 208 -15.31 -7.02 -5.93
N TRP A 209 -16.37 -7.02 -6.75
CA TRP A 209 -17.45 -8.00 -6.66
C TRP A 209 -16.97 -9.43 -6.91
N SER A 210 -16.04 -9.60 -7.86
CA SER A 210 -15.51 -10.92 -8.23
C SER A 210 -14.73 -11.63 -7.12
N VAL A 211 -14.31 -10.90 -6.07
CA VAL A 211 -13.57 -11.44 -4.92
C VAL A 211 -14.39 -11.50 -3.63
N ASN A 212 -15.73 -11.43 -3.75
CA ASN A 212 -16.67 -11.37 -2.62
C ASN A 212 -16.44 -10.15 -1.69
N GLY A 213 -15.87 -9.07 -2.22
CA GLY A 213 -15.54 -7.85 -1.47
C GLY A 213 -16.71 -7.24 -0.69
N PRO A 214 -17.94 -7.11 -1.26
CA PRO A 214 -19.09 -6.57 -0.54
C PRO A 214 -19.43 -7.34 0.74
N ARG A 215 -19.35 -8.67 0.70
CA ARG A 215 -19.61 -9.53 1.85
C ARG A 215 -18.59 -9.29 2.96
N ILE A 216 -17.33 -9.13 2.58
CA ILE A 216 -16.23 -8.86 3.51
C ILE A 216 -16.44 -7.51 4.21
N LEU A 217 -16.82 -6.47 3.46
CA LEU A 217 -17.10 -5.17 4.06
C LEU A 217 -18.32 -5.17 4.97
N GLN A 218 -19.38 -5.92 4.61
CA GLN A 218 -20.55 -6.08 5.47
C GLN A 218 -20.15 -6.66 6.84
N PHE A 219 -19.38 -7.75 6.83
CA PHE A 219 -18.91 -8.38 8.07
C PHE A 219 -17.97 -7.49 8.87
N GLY A 220 -17.05 -6.82 8.19
CA GLY A 220 -16.15 -5.86 8.83
C GLY A 220 -16.90 -4.71 9.52
N TYR A 221 -17.90 -4.15 8.84
CA TYR A 221 -18.70 -3.05 9.36
C TYR A 221 -19.52 -3.46 10.60
N GLU A 222 -20.08 -4.68 10.62
CA GLU A 222 -20.86 -5.18 11.78
C GLU A 222 -20.02 -5.32 13.06
N ASP A 223 -18.71 -5.49 12.94
CA ASP A 223 -17.78 -5.65 14.07
C ASP A 223 -17.01 -4.35 14.40
N GLU A 224 -17.19 -3.26 13.64
CA GLU A 224 -16.41 -2.04 13.77
C GLU A 224 -17.03 -1.05 14.77
N GLU A 225 -16.17 -0.48 15.62
CA GLU A 225 -16.57 0.46 16.67
C GLU A 225 -15.89 1.84 16.52
N ASP A 226 -14.80 1.94 15.74
CA ASP A 226 -14.12 3.20 15.51
C ASP A 226 -14.93 4.09 14.55
N PRO A 227 -15.37 5.30 14.98
CA PRO A 227 -16.24 6.14 14.16
C PRO A 227 -15.64 6.54 12.81
N LYS A 228 -14.31 6.71 12.71
CA LYS A 228 -13.65 7.10 11.46
C LYS A 228 -13.60 5.93 10.49
N VAL A 229 -13.40 4.73 10.99
CA VAL A 229 -13.41 3.52 10.16
C VAL A 229 -14.83 3.24 9.67
N MET A 230 -15.85 3.39 10.54
CA MET A 230 -17.26 3.29 10.15
C MET A 230 -17.62 4.27 9.03
N GLU A 231 -17.22 5.54 9.14
CA GLU A 231 -17.44 6.53 8.06
C GLU A 231 -16.79 6.08 6.73
N ALA A 232 -15.59 5.50 6.80
CA ALA A 232 -14.92 4.98 5.61
C ALA A 232 -15.66 3.77 4.99
N TYR A 233 -16.20 2.87 5.81
CA TYR A 233 -17.07 1.77 5.35
C TYR A 233 -18.34 2.30 4.68
N GLU A 234 -19.02 3.27 5.30
CA GLU A 234 -20.25 3.88 4.78
C GLU A 234 -20.02 4.55 3.42
N ARG A 235 -18.88 5.23 3.24
CA ARG A 235 -18.50 5.80 1.94
C ARG A 235 -18.39 4.74 0.85
N VAL A 236 -17.71 3.62 1.11
CA VAL A 236 -17.63 2.51 0.14
C VAL A 236 -19.00 1.87 -0.07
N GLY A 237 -19.74 1.60 1.01
CA GLY A 237 -21.07 1.00 0.98
C GLY A 237 -22.07 1.80 0.13
N SER A 238 -21.99 3.13 0.18
CA SER A 238 -22.83 4.01 -0.66
C SER A 238 -22.67 3.71 -2.15
N LEU A 239 -21.45 3.41 -2.64
CA LEU A 239 -21.21 3.06 -4.03
C LEU A 239 -21.83 1.70 -4.41
N LEU A 240 -21.79 0.73 -3.49
CA LEU A 240 -22.28 -0.63 -3.72
C LEU A 240 -23.80 -0.67 -3.86
N VAL A 241 -24.51 0.14 -3.08
CA VAL A 241 -25.97 0.27 -3.16
C VAL A 241 -26.38 0.86 -4.52
N HIS A 242 -25.78 1.98 -4.92
CA HIS A 242 -26.12 2.65 -6.19
C HIS A 242 -25.70 1.83 -7.42
N GLY A 243 -24.53 1.17 -7.38
CA GLY A 243 -24.06 0.33 -8.51
C GLY A 243 -24.91 -0.93 -8.76
N SER A 244 -25.60 -1.41 -7.73
CA SER A 244 -26.52 -2.55 -7.83
C SER A 244 -27.85 -2.20 -8.51
N GLU A 245 -28.26 -0.92 -8.50
CA GLU A 245 -29.47 -0.45 -9.17
C GLU A 245 -29.28 -0.27 -10.68
N THR A 246 -28.07 0.08 -11.12
CA THR A 246 -27.71 0.20 -12.55
C THR A 246 -27.42 -1.12 -13.25
N SER A 247 -27.33 -2.23 -12.50
CA SER A 247 -27.02 -3.57 -13.05
C SER A 247 -28.25 -4.50 -13.14
N LYS A 248 -29.46 -3.98 -12.89
CA LYS A 248 -30.75 -4.66 -13.13
C LYS A 248 -31.39 -4.18 -14.43
#